data_AF-A0A9W9Z972-F1
#
_entry.id   AF-A0A9W9Z972-F1
#
_cell.length_a   1.000
_cell.length_b   1.000
_cell.length_c   1.000
_cell.angle_alpha   90.00
_cell.angle_beta   90.00
_cell.angle_gamma   90.00
#
_symmetry.space_group_name_H-M   'P 1'
#
loop_
_entity.id
_entity.type
_entity.pdbx_description
1 polymer ?
#
loop_
_entity_poly.entity_id
_entity_poly.type
_entity_poly.pdbx_seq_one_letter_code
_entity_poly.pdbx_strand_id
1 'polypeptide(L)' 'MEPGDCIVFHMKTVHGAHGNNLPTPRRAFSTRWLGDDAVKEDRPWMNLPPSHAMENLKRGDKLVESGAFPVVWKPWIVNN' A
#
# COMPACT_ATOMS: atom_id res chain seq x y z
N MET A 1 20.66 -7.36 3.09
CA MET A 1 19.91 -6.18 3.54
C MET A 1 20.16 -6.09 5.02
N GLU A 2 20.75 -4.99 5.43
CA GLU A 2 20.99 -4.67 6.83
C GLU A 2 19.78 -3.95 7.43
N PRO A 3 19.62 -3.93 8.76
CA PRO A 3 18.57 -3.15 9.39
C PRO A 3 18.62 -1.67 8.97
N GLY A 4 17.53 -1.19 8.38
CA GLY A 4 17.41 0.17 7.82
C GLY A 4 17.34 0.19 6.29
N ASP A 5 17.82 -0.84 5.61
CA ASP A 5 17.66 -0.97 4.17
C ASP A 5 16.19 -1.12 3.80
N CYS A 6 15.78 -0.51 2.68
CA CYS A 6 14.46 -0.67 2.12
C CYS A 6 14.51 -1.06 0.64
N ILE A 7 13.46 -1.77 0.21
CA ILE A 7 13.20 -2.03 -1.20
C ILE A 7 11.83 -1.47 -1.55
N VAL A 8 11.74 -0.83 -2.71
CA VAL A 8 10.50 -0.32 -3.28
C VAL A 8 10.32 -0.98 -4.64
N PHE A 9 9.15 -1.56 -4.86
CA PHE A 9 8.83 -2.23 -6.12
C PHE A 9 7.39 -1.94 -6.54
N HIS A 10 7.15 -2.04 -7.85
CA HIS A 10 5.85 -1.77 -8.44
C HIS A 10 4.86 -2.91 -8.14
N MET A 11 3.56 -2.62 -8.01
CA MET A 11 2.53 -3.63 -7.67
C MET A 11 2.45 -4.79 -8.68
N LYS A 12 2.89 -4.57 -9.93
CA LYS A 12 2.94 -5.60 -10.98
C LYS A 12 4.24 -6.43 -11.01
N THR A 13 5.19 -6.14 -10.13
CA THR A 13 6.46 -6.89 -10.07
C THR A 13 6.22 -8.25 -9.44
N VAL A 14 6.51 -9.33 -10.18
CA VAL A 14 6.56 -10.68 -9.62
C VAL A 14 7.70 -10.73 -8.60
N HIS A 15 7.40 -11.17 -7.38
CA HIS A 15 8.37 -11.27 -6.30
C HIS A 15 8.04 -12.45 -5.40
N GLY A 16 9.05 -12.92 -4.68
CA GLY A 16 8.95 -14.01 -3.71
C GLY A 16 10.07 -13.89 -2.69
N ALA A 17 10.04 -14.73 -1.66
CA ALA A 17 11.09 -14.78 -0.66
C ALA A 17 11.50 -16.22 -0.38
N HIS A 18 12.80 -16.43 -0.20
CA HIS A 18 13.33 -17.70 0.28
C HIS A 18 12.87 -17.99 1.71
N GLY A 19 12.81 -19.27 2.06
CA GLY A 19 12.60 -19.74 3.44
C GLY A 19 13.67 -19.19 4.40
N ASN A 20 13.28 -19.01 5.66
CA ASN A 20 14.21 -18.54 6.69
C ASN A 20 14.97 -19.74 7.29
N ASN A 21 16.25 -19.88 6.94
CA ASN A 21 17.13 -20.93 7.46
C ASN A 21 17.98 -20.49 8.67
N LEU A 22 17.66 -19.33 9.26
CA LEU A 22 18.37 -18.81 10.43
C LEU A 22 17.69 -19.27 11.74
N PRO A 23 18.46 -19.37 12.86
CA PRO A 23 17.90 -19.69 14.16
C PRO A 23 17.02 -18.57 14.75
N THR A 24 16.98 -17.40 14.10
CA THR A 24 16.21 -16.23 14.53
C THR A 24 15.15 -15.84 13.49
N PRO A 25 14.03 -15.24 13.92
CA PRO A 25 13.00 -14.77 12.99
C PRO A 25 13.50 -13.62 12.09
N ARG A 26 13.27 -13.75 10.78
CA ARG A 26 13.36 -12.61 9.84
C ARG A 26 12.08 -11.79 9.91
N ARG A 27 12.17 -10.54 10.37
CA ARG A 27 11.06 -9.59 10.43
C ARG A 27 11.22 -8.51 9.35
N ALA A 28 10.11 -8.12 8.74
CA ALA A 28 10.06 -7.01 7.79
C ALA A 28 8.76 -6.22 8.03
N PHE A 29 8.82 -4.92 7.78
CA PHE A 29 7.65 -4.05 7.75
C PHE A 29 7.35 -3.67 6.31
N SER A 30 6.08 -3.73 5.93
CA SER A 30 5.65 -3.55 4.54
C SER A 30 4.47 -2.60 4.47
N THR A 31 4.64 -1.51 3.74
CA THR A 31 3.58 -0.55 3.42
C THR A 31 3.15 -0.66 1.96
N ARG A 32 1.95 -0.17 1.65
CA ARG A 32 1.46 0.00 0.29
C ARG A 32 1.08 1.46 0.10
N TRP A 33 1.46 2.01 -1.05
CA TRP A 33 1.32 3.40 -1.39
C TRP A 33 0.47 3.47 -2.65
N LEU A 34 -0.46 4.42 -2.69
CA LEU A 34 -1.42 4.61 -3.77
C LEU A 34 -1.17 5.98 -4.38
N GLY A 35 -1.37 6.09 -5.69
CA GLY A 35 -1.35 7.38 -6.39
C GLY A 35 -2.69 8.12 -6.26
N ASP A 36 -2.68 9.38 -6.68
CA ASP A 36 -3.86 10.26 -6.67
C ASP A 36 -5.01 9.75 -7.57
N ASP A 37 -4.70 8.87 -8.51
CA ASP A 37 -5.63 8.23 -9.44
C ASP A 37 -6.22 6.90 -8.93
N ALA A 38 -5.88 6.48 -7.71
CA ALA A 38 -6.36 5.23 -7.16
C ALA A 38 -7.87 5.28 -6.86
N VAL A 39 -8.61 4.27 -7.34
CA VAL A 39 -10.05 4.11 -7.11
C VAL A 39 -10.36 2.81 -6.39
N LYS A 40 -11.47 2.79 -5.65
CA LYS A 40 -12.02 1.59 -5.03
C LYS A 40 -12.50 0.63 -6.11
N GLU A 41 -12.13 -0.64 -5.97
CA GLU A 41 -12.60 -1.73 -6.81
C GLU A 41 -12.96 -2.93 -5.92
N ASP A 42 -13.87 -3.77 -6.40
CA ASP A 42 -14.21 -5.04 -5.76
C ASP A 42 -13.51 -6.17 -6.51
N ARG A 43 -12.50 -6.74 -5.86
CA ARG A 43 -11.75 -7.87 -6.43
C ARG A 43 -12.04 -9.12 -5.61
N PRO A 44 -12.77 -10.11 -6.16
CA PRO A 44 -13.22 -11.28 -5.39
C PRO A 44 -12.07 -12.16 -4.88
N TRP A 45 -10.86 -12.01 -5.42
CA TRP A 45 -9.66 -12.72 -4.97
C TRP A 45 -8.83 -11.94 -3.94
N MET A 46 -9.22 -10.72 -3.58
CA MET A 46 -8.46 -9.87 -2.67
C MET A 46 -9.05 -9.93 -1.26
N ASN A 47 -8.56 -10.88 -0.46
CA ASN A 47 -8.92 -11.02 0.96
C ASN A 47 -8.02 -10.12 1.84
N LEU A 48 -8.04 -8.81 1.60
CA LEU A 48 -7.58 -7.89 2.63
C LEU A 48 -8.72 -7.75 3.66
N PRO A 49 -8.44 -7.80 4.98
CA PRO A 49 -9.48 -7.45 5.94
C PRO A 49 -10.00 -6.06 5.55
N PRO A 50 -11.32 -5.88 5.39
CA PRO A 50 -11.85 -4.57 5.06
C PRO A 50 -11.40 -3.61 6.16
N SER A 51 -10.55 -2.64 5.82
CA SER A 51 -10.26 -1.58 6.78
C SER A 51 -11.57 -0.87 7.03
N HIS A 52 -11.92 -0.62 8.29
CA HIS A 52 -13.13 0.13 8.66
C HIS A 52 -13.26 1.44 7.88
N ALA A 53 -12.12 2.07 7.57
CA ALA A 53 -12.03 3.28 6.75
C ALA A 53 -12.58 3.16 5.30
N MET A 54 -12.75 1.93 4.78
CA MET A 54 -13.26 1.68 3.43
C MET A 54 -14.71 1.19 3.39
N GLU A 55 -15.38 1.00 4.54
CA GLU A 55 -16.70 0.37 4.61
C GLU A 55 -17.77 1.09 3.78
N ASN A 56 -17.68 2.42 3.69
CA ASN A 56 -18.66 3.25 2.97
C ASN A 56 -18.25 3.56 1.52
N LEU A 57 -17.10 3.07 1.05
CA LEU A 57 -16.62 3.33 -0.31
C LEU A 57 -17.28 2.41 -1.32
N LYS A 58 -17.78 3.01 -2.40
CA LYS A 58 -18.35 2.32 -3.55
C LYS A 58 -17.29 2.13 -4.63
N ARG A 59 -17.50 1.16 -5.51
CA ARG A 59 -16.67 1.00 -6.71
C ARG A 59 -16.58 2.31 -7.48
N GLY A 60 -15.36 2.72 -7.84
CA GLY A 60 -15.08 3.97 -8.54
C GLY A 60 -14.75 5.16 -7.63
N ASP A 61 -15.03 5.09 -6.33
CA ASP A 61 -14.69 6.17 -5.40
C ASP A 61 -13.17 6.36 -5.34
N LYS A 62 -12.72 7.62 -5.41
CA LYS A 62 -11.31 7.97 -5.32
C LYS A 62 -10.79 7.75 -3.90
N LEU A 63 -9.76 6.92 -3.76
CA LEU A 63 -9.25 6.49 -2.46
C LEU A 63 -8.50 7.59 -1.70
N VAL A 64 -7.82 8.49 -2.41
CA VAL A 64 -7.10 9.61 -1.79
C VAL A 64 -8.08 10.67 -1.29
N GLU A 65 -9.09 11.01 -2.10
CA GLU A 65 -10.09 12.03 -1.76
C GLU A 65 -11.09 11.56 -0.69
N SER A 66 -11.27 10.25 -0.52
CA SER A 66 -12.21 9.71 0.47
C SER A 66 -11.80 9.91 1.92
N GLY A 67 -10.53 10.26 2.18
CA GLY A 67 -9.99 10.39 3.53
C GLY A 67 -9.79 9.04 4.25
N ALA A 68 -10.02 7.91 3.57
CA ALA A 68 -9.86 6.58 4.13
C ALA A 68 -8.39 6.23 4.44
N PHE A 69 -7.45 6.90 3.75
CA PHE A 69 -6.02 6.68 3.89
C PHE A 69 -5.30 7.98 4.27
N PRO A 70 -4.25 7.92 5.10
CA PRO A 70 -3.46 9.10 5.43
C PRO A 70 -2.67 9.59 4.22
N VAL A 71 -2.68 10.92 4.00
CA VAL A 71 -1.86 11.58 3.00
C VAL A 71 -0.44 11.75 3.55
N VAL A 72 0.53 11.05 2.95
CA VAL A 72 1.94 11.05 3.40
C VAL A 72 2.82 12.07 2.69
N TRP A 73 2.37 12.59 1.55
CA TRP A 73 3.08 13.60 0.77
C TRP A 73 2.09 14.49 0.03
N LYS A 74 2.35 15.79 0.02
CA LYS A 74 1.63 16.75 -0.82
C LYS A 74 2.67 17.46 -1.70
N PRO A 75 2.49 17.49 -3.02
CA PRO A 75 3.37 18.27 -3.88
C PRO A 75 3.33 19.73 -3.45
N TRP A 76 4.48 20.39 -3.51
CA TRP A 76 4.57 21.82 -3.27
C TRP A 76 3.89 22.52 -4.44
N ILE A 77 2.74 23.17 -4.20
CA ILE A 77 2.05 23.95 -5.24
C ILE A 77 2.80 25.27 -5.37
N VAL A 78 3.50 25.46 -6.50
CA VAL A 78 3.97 26.79 -6.90
C VAL A 78 2.73 27.54 -7.40
N ASN A 79 2.21 28.46 -6.60
CA ASN A 79 1.23 29.42 -7.08
C ASN A 79 1.96 30.39 -8.02
N ASN A 80 1.68 30.29 -9.32
CA ASN A 80 1.98 31.36 -10.27
C ASN A 80 0.91 32.45 -10.16
#